data_AF-G1PLH0-F1
#
_entry.id   AF-G1PLH0-F1
#
_cell.length_a   1.000
_cell.length_b   1.000
_cell.length_c   1.000
_cell.angle_alpha   90.00
_cell.angle_beta   90.00
_cell.angle_gamma   90.00
#
_symmetry.space_group_name_H-M   'P 1'
#
loop_
_entity.id
_entity.type
_entity.pdbx_description
1 polymer ?
#
loop_
_entity_poly.entity_id
_entity_poly.type
_entity_poly.pdbx_seq_one_letter_code
_entity_poly.pdbx_strand_id
1 'polypeptide(L)'
;MAAAAGRPGVLGRLCRVLLFLSQFYILSGGESTDIPPYVMKCPSNGLCSRLPADCVECRTNFSCVYGKPVTFDCTVKPSVTCVDQDFRSQKHFVINMTCRFCWQLPETDYECSNSTSCMTVSCPRQRYTANCTVRDHVHCLGNRTFPKMLYCNWTGGYKWSTALALR
;
A
#
# COMPACT_ATOMS: atom_id res chain seq x y z
N MET A 1 -56.56 -41.33 -47.46
CA MET A 1 -55.44 -42.17 -47.96
C MET A 1 -54.23 -41.93 -47.07
N ALA A 2 -53.67 -43.01 -46.53
CA ALA A 2 -52.28 -43.25 -46.09
C ALA A 2 -51.51 -42.23 -45.19
N ALA A 3 -51.26 -42.69 -43.95
CA ALA A 3 -49.98 -42.88 -43.24
C ALA A 3 -48.83 -41.83 -43.31
N ALA A 4 -48.27 -41.46 -42.15
CA ALA A 4 -46.95 -41.96 -41.69
C ALA A 4 -46.57 -41.40 -40.31
N ALA A 5 -45.94 -42.26 -39.49
CA ALA A 5 -45.43 -41.97 -38.15
C ALA A 5 -44.08 -41.23 -38.18
N GLY A 6 -43.87 -40.32 -37.23
CA GLY A 6 -42.60 -39.63 -36.97
C GLY A 6 -42.20 -39.74 -35.49
N ARG A 7 -40.97 -40.20 -35.25
CA ARG A 7 -40.36 -40.63 -33.97
C ARG A 7 -40.32 -39.56 -32.87
N PRO A 8 -40.32 -39.95 -31.57
CA PRO A 8 -40.12 -39.01 -30.47
C PRO A 8 -38.66 -38.57 -30.42
N GLY A 9 -38.40 -37.31 -30.80
CA GLY A 9 -37.10 -36.67 -30.69
C GLY A 9 -36.68 -36.53 -29.22
N VAL A 10 -35.50 -37.08 -28.90
CA VAL A 10 -34.31 -36.45 -28.29
C VAL A 10 -34.50 -35.07 -27.58
N LEU A 11 -35.61 -34.83 -26.88
CA LEU A 11 -35.89 -33.56 -26.20
C LEU A 11 -35.81 -33.69 -24.67
N GLY A 12 -35.73 -34.92 -24.14
CA GLY A 12 -35.70 -35.19 -22.70
C GLY A 12 -34.31 -35.18 -22.04
N ARG A 13 -33.21 -35.24 -22.81
CA ARG A 13 -31.84 -35.30 -22.26
C ARG A 13 -31.14 -33.95 -22.10
N LEU A 14 -31.49 -32.95 -22.92
CA LEU A 14 -30.90 -31.60 -22.85
C LEU A 14 -31.42 -30.80 -21.64
N CYS A 15 -32.65 -31.06 -21.19
CA CYS A 15 -33.28 -30.31 -20.11
C CYS A 15 -32.67 -30.63 -18.71
N ARG A 16 -32.19 -31.87 -18.48
CA ARG A 16 -31.51 -32.22 -17.23
C ARG A 16 -30.10 -31.62 -17.13
N VAL A 17 -29.35 -31.54 -18.23
CA VAL A 17 -27.98 -30.99 -18.21
C VAL A 17 -27.98 -29.49 -17.91
N LEU A 18 -28.96 -28.75 -18.44
CA LEU A 18 -29.09 -27.31 -18.20
C LEU A 18 -29.45 -26.96 -16.74
N LEU A 19 -30.25 -27.80 -16.07
CA LEU A 19 -30.61 -27.59 -14.66
C LEU A 19 -29.48 -27.91 -13.68
N PHE A 20 -28.54 -28.79 -14.05
CA PHE A 20 -27.35 -29.03 -13.22
C PHE A 20 -26.32 -27.90 -13.36
N LEU A 21 -26.17 -27.30 -14.54
CA LEU A 21 -25.24 -26.19 -14.76
C LEU A 21 -25.68 -24.90 -14.05
N SER A 22 -26.99 -24.62 -13.91
CA SER A 22 -27.44 -23.43 -13.17
C SER A 22 -27.23 -23.54 -11.66
N GLN A 23 -27.33 -24.75 -11.08
CA GLN A 23 -27.09 -24.96 -9.65
C GLN A 23 -25.61 -24.86 -9.27
N PHE A 24 -24.69 -25.22 -10.18
CA PHE A 24 -23.25 -24.98 -9.96
C PHE A 24 -22.87 -23.50 -10.03
N TYR A 25 -23.57 -22.68 -10.83
CA TYR A 25 -23.33 -21.23 -10.86
C TYR A 25 -23.75 -20.52 -9.57
N ILE A 26 -24.75 -21.01 -8.84
CA ILE A 26 -25.20 -20.40 -7.58
C ILE A 26 -24.25 -20.71 -6.41
N LEU A 27 -23.53 -21.84 -6.45
CA LEU A 27 -22.59 -22.23 -5.38
C LEU A 27 -21.16 -21.66 -5.56
N SER A 28 -20.86 -21.01 -6.69
CA SER A 28 -19.57 -20.34 -6.92
C SER A 28 -19.57 -18.86 -6.53
N GLY A 29 -20.62 -18.39 -5.86
CA GLY A 29 -20.62 -17.12 -5.14
C GLY A 29 -19.75 -17.21 -3.89
N GLY A 30 -18.46 -17.46 -4.07
CA GLY A 30 -17.46 -17.26 -3.04
C GLY A 30 -17.45 -15.77 -2.71
N GLU A 31 -18.14 -15.41 -1.63
CA GLU A 31 -17.89 -14.16 -0.94
C GLU A 31 -16.44 -14.24 -0.44
N SER A 32 -15.53 -13.75 -1.28
CA SER A 32 -14.14 -13.52 -0.90
C SER A 32 -14.21 -12.49 0.23
N THR A 33 -14.18 -12.97 1.46
CA THR A 33 -13.73 -12.20 2.63
C THR A 33 -12.23 -11.95 2.46
N ASP A 34 -11.87 -11.29 1.37
CA ASP A 34 -10.52 -10.90 1.04
C ASP A 34 -10.23 -9.67 1.89
N ILE A 35 -9.90 -9.91 3.16
CA ILE A 35 -9.54 -8.85 4.10
C ILE A 35 -8.31 -8.17 3.50
N PRO A 36 -8.42 -6.92 3.04
CA PRO A 36 -7.34 -6.35 2.27
C PRO A 36 -6.11 -6.14 3.18
N PRO A 37 -4.89 -6.32 2.66
CA PRO A 37 -3.66 -6.42 3.46
C PRO A 37 -3.32 -5.17 4.28
N TYR A 38 -4.00 -4.04 4.05
CA TYR A 38 -3.86 -2.84 4.87
C TYR A 38 -4.52 -2.97 6.25
N VAL A 39 -5.55 -3.81 6.41
CA VAL A 39 -6.33 -3.91 7.65
C VAL A 39 -5.48 -4.40 8.83
N MET A 40 -4.52 -5.29 8.57
CA MET A 40 -3.64 -5.85 9.60
C MET A 40 -2.63 -4.84 10.17
N LYS A 41 -2.37 -3.74 9.45
CA LYS A 41 -1.46 -2.67 9.89
C LYS A 41 -2.19 -1.55 10.64
N CYS A 42 -3.52 -1.56 10.62
CA CYS A 42 -4.33 -0.50 11.19
C CYS A 42 -4.74 -0.84 12.63
N PRO A 43 -4.51 0.06 13.61
CA PRO A 43 -5.00 -0.15 14.96
C PRO A 43 -6.54 -0.08 14.98
N SER A 44 -7.18 -1.07 15.58
CA SER A 44 -8.63 -1.08 15.78
C SER A 44 -9.01 -0.29 17.04
N ASN A 45 -10.09 0.48 16.98
CA ASN A 45 -10.67 1.26 18.09
C ASN A 45 -9.74 2.35 18.68
N GLY A 46 -8.73 2.80 17.93
CA GLY A 46 -7.91 3.96 18.28
C GLY A 46 -8.60 5.29 17.97
N LEU A 47 -7.97 6.40 18.39
CA LEU A 47 -8.44 7.75 18.08
C LEU A 47 -8.29 8.03 16.57
N CYS A 48 -9.34 8.50 15.90
CA CYS A 48 -9.30 8.74 14.44
C CYS A 48 -8.23 9.75 14.03
N SER A 49 -7.93 10.76 14.86
CA SER A 49 -6.90 11.77 14.57
C SER A 49 -5.46 11.25 14.63
N ARG A 50 -5.24 10.03 15.13
CA ARG A 50 -3.92 9.37 15.22
C ARG A 50 -3.81 8.17 14.29
N LEU A 51 -4.79 7.98 13.42
CA LEU A 51 -4.84 6.85 12.53
C LEU A 51 -3.77 7.02 11.42
N PRO A 52 -2.99 5.97 11.09
CA PRO A 52 -1.96 6.04 10.05
C PRO A 52 -2.52 6.44 8.69
N ALA A 53 -1.68 7.05 7.85
CA ALA A 53 -2.06 7.47 6.50
C ALA A 53 -2.55 6.30 5.61
N ASP A 54 -2.07 5.08 5.83
CA ASP A 54 -2.47 3.91 5.04
C ASP A 54 -3.91 3.46 5.32
N CYS A 55 -4.45 3.82 6.48
CA CYS A 55 -5.76 3.41 6.97
C CYS A 55 -6.89 4.40 6.64
N VAL A 56 -6.52 5.56 6.07
CA VAL A 56 -7.43 6.68 5.79
C VAL A 56 -7.24 7.15 4.36
N GLU A 57 -8.27 7.77 3.82
CA GLU A 57 -8.23 8.44 2.53
C GLU A 57 -8.61 9.90 2.73
N CYS A 58 -7.66 10.79 2.47
CA CYS A 58 -7.82 12.23 2.73
C CYS A 58 -7.94 12.99 1.42
N ARG A 59 -8.86 13.97 1.39
CA ARG A 59 -8.98 14.90 0.26
C ARG A 59 -7.87 15.93 0.34
N THR A 60 -6.70 15.60 -0.21
CA THR A 60 -5.53 16.48 -0.20
C THR A 60 -5.69 17.64 -1.18
N ASN A 61 -5.54 18.87 -0.68
CA ASN A 61 -5.39 20.08 -1.47
C ASN A 61 -3.90 20.46 -1.58
N PHE A 62 -3.38 20.55 -2.80
CA PHE A 62 -1.97 20.88 -3.06
C PHE A 62 -1.68 22.39 -3.09
N SER A 63 -2.70 23.25 -3.06
CA SER A 63 -2.58 24.70 -3.17
C SER A 63 -2.30 25.40 -1.82
N CYS A 64 -1.80 24.67 -0.83
CA CYS A 64 -1.50 25.22 0.49
C CYS A 64 -0.09 25.83 0.58
N VAL A 65 0.10 26.74 1.55
CA VAL A 65 1.40 27.35 1.81
C VAL A 65 2.30 26.36 2.54
N TYR A 66 3.48 26.11 1.96
CA TYR A 66 4.47 25.19 2.54
C TYR A 66 4.79 25.53 4.00
N GLY A 67 4.75 24.51 4.86
CA GLY A 67 5.08 24.63 6.28
C GLY A 67 3.95 25.18 7.17
N LYS A 68 2.78 25.51 6.61
CA LYS A 68 1.60 25.91 7.41
C LYS A 68 0.71 24.70 7.75
N PRO A 69 0.09 24.66 8.94
CA PRO A 69 -0.89 23.64 9.27
C PRO A 69 -2.16 23.86 8.45
N VAL A 70 -2.70 22.79 7.89
CA VAL A 70 -3.93 22.79 7.10
C VAL A 70 -4.80 21.62 7.55
N THR A 71 -6.10 21.89 7.64
CA THR A 71 -7.16 20.92 7.92
C THR A 71 -7.52 20.18 6.64
N PHE A 72 -7.51 18.84 6.69
CA PHE A 72 -7.96 18.01 5.58
C PHE A 72 -9.11 17.10 6.02
N ASP A 73 -10.11 16.97 5.15
CA ASP A 73 -11.23 16.05 5.35
C ASP A 73 -10.79 14.64 4.95
N CYS A 74 -10.88 13.70 5.89
CA CYS A 74 -10.48 12.32 5.71
C CYS A 74 -11.63 11.36 5.97
N THR A 75 -11.59 10.25 5.24
CA THR A 75 -12.50 9.12 5.38
C THR A 75 -11.72 7.89 5.81
N VAL A 76 -12.28 7.14 6.75
CA VAL A 76 -11.71 5.86 7.18
C VAL A 76 -11.94 4.82 6.08
N LYS A 77 -10.91 4.04 5.74
CA LYS A 77 -11.06 2.94 4.78
C LYS A 77 -12.06 1.88 5.29
N PRO A 78 -12.71 1.12 4.39
CA PRO A 78 -13.58 0.04 4.81
C PRO A 78 -12.82 -0.96 5.71
N SER A 79 -13.53 -1.59 6.64
CA SER A 79 -12.98 -2.56 7.61
C SER A 79 -12.08 -2.00 8.73
N VAL A 80 -11.78 -0.70 8.75
CA VAL A 80 -11.09 -0.04 9.88
C VAL A 80 -12.10 0.70 10.75
N THR A 81 -12.05 0.50 12.07
CA THR A 81 -12.88 1.22 13.04
C THR A 81 -12.02 2.12 13.92
N CYS A 82 -12.40 3.39 14.03
CA CYS A 82 -11.77 4.35 14.94
C CYS A 82 -12.85 5.13 15.69
N VAL A 83 -12.47 5.70 16.83
CA VAL A 83 -13.35 6.47 17.71
C VAL A 83 -12.87 7.92 17.82
N ASP A 84 -13.81 8.82 18.09
CA ASP A 84 -13.49 10.19 18.50
C ASP A 84 -13.15 10.30 19.99
N GLN A 85 -12.84 11.52 20.45
CA GLN A 85 -12.69 11.86 21.86
C GLN A 85 -13.92 11.49 22.70
N ASP A 86 -15.13 11.56 22.10
CA ASP A 86 -16.39 11.18 22.75
C ASP A 86 -16.71 9.67 22.65
N PHE A 87 -15.74 8.82 22.29
CA PHE A 87 -15.90 7.38 22.07
C PHE A 87 -16.95 7.01 21.01
N ARG A 88 -17.30 7.94 20.11
CA ARG A 88 -18.22 7.70 19.01
C ARG A 88 -17.45 7.22 17.79
N SER A 89 -17.94 6.17 17.15
CA SER A 89 -17.40 5.71 15.86
C SER A 89 -17.69 6.75 14.78
N GLN A 90 -16.65 7.24 14.11
CA GLN A 90 -16.79 8.19 13.00
C GLN A 90 -16.12 7.63 11.75
N LYS A 91 -16.76 7.84 10.60
CA LYS A 91 -16.21 7.49 9.28
C LYS A 91 -15.55 8.67 8.60
N HIS A 92 -16.03 9.88 8.89
CA HIS A 92 -15.56 11.14 8.34
C HIS A 92 -15.03 11.99 9.48
N PHE A 93 -13.81 12.50 9.34
CA PHE A 93 -13.17 13.32 10.36
C PHE A 93 -12.17 14.28 9.72
N VAL A 94 -11.77 15.29 10.49
CA VAL A 94 -10.80 16.29 10.04
C VAL A 94 -9.48 16.06 10.75
N ILE A 95 -8.39 16.03 9.98
CA ILE A 95 -7.02 15.94 10.51
C ILE A 95 -6.25 17.24 10.22
N ASN A 96 -5.45 17.65 11.20
CA ASN A 96 -4.50 18.74 11.04
C ASN A 96 -3.13 18.17 10.66
N MET A 97 -2.65 18.51 9.47
CA MET A 97 -1.28 18.18 9.06
C MET A 97 -0.57 19.40 8.46
N THR A 98 0.76 19.39 8.50
CA THR A 98 1.55 20.47 7.89
C THR A 98 1.58 20.29 6.39
N CYS A 99 1.30 21.35 5.63
CA CYS A 99 1.41 21.35 4.19
C CYS A 99 2.88 21.13 3.75
N ARG A 100 3.20 19.88 3.39
CA ARG A 100 4.54 19.46 2.96
C ARG A 100 4.43 18.19 2.12
N PHE A 101 5.23 18.10 1.06
CA PHE A 101 5.32 16.87 0.27
C PHE A 101 6.19 15.82 0.95
N CYS A 102 5.87 14.53 0.73
CA CYS A 102 6.57 13.42 1.37
C CYS A 102 8.09 13.42 1.12
N TRP A 103 8.53 13.82 -0.08
CA TRP A 103 9.95 13.91 -0.45
C TRP A 103 10.69 15.13 0.17
N GLN A 104 9.96 16.08 0.78
CA GLN A 104 10.50 17.26 1.46
C GLN A 104 10.61 17.09 2.99
N LEU A 105 10.24 15.92 3.50
CA LEU A 105 10.35 15.60 4.92
C LEU A 105 11.82 15.58 5.38
N PRO A 106 12.10 15.80 6.67
CA PRO A 106 13.41 15.58 7.25
C PRO A 106 13.72 14.08 7.34
N GLU A 107 15.00 13.71 7.47
CA GLU A 107 15.44 12.30 7.48
C GLU A 107 14.93 11.50 8.70
N THR A 108 14.39 12.17 9.72
CA THR A 108 13.75 11.53 10.88
C THR A 108 12.42 10.88 10.55
N ASP A 109 11.74 11.38 9.52
CA ASP A 109 10.32 11.10 9.26
C ASP A 109 10.12 10.06 8.15
N TYR A 110 11.21 9.54 7.56
CA TYR A 110 11.19 8.45 6.60
C TYR A 110 12.36 7.50 6.81
N GLU A 111 12.24 6.30 6.26
CA GLU A 111 13.27 5.27 6.26
C GLU A 111 13.66 4.93 4.82
N CYS A 112 14.97 4.86 4.55
CA CYS A 112 15.48 4.55 3.22
C CYS A 112 16.15 3.18 3.18
N SER A 113 16.01 2.49 2.04
CA SER A 113 16.72 1.24 1.77
C SER A 113 18.23 1.48 1.69
N ASN A 114 19.03 0.70 2.42
CA ASN A 114 20.48 0.78 2.33
C ASN A 114 21.02 -0.15 1.22
N SER A 115 22.11 0.25 0.56
CA SER A 115 22.76 -0.55 -0.48
C SER A 115 24.17 -0.95 -0.06
N THR A 116 24.51 -2.22 -0.26
CA THR A 116 25.87 -2.77 -0.10
C THR A 116 26.67 -2.78 -1.40
N SER A 117 26.06 -2.39 -2.53
CA SER A 117 26.70 -2.43 -3.85
C SER A 117 27.57 -1.21 -4.17
N CYS A 118 27.66 -0.25 -3.25
CA CYS A 118 28.47 0.96 -3.39
C CYS A 118 29.63 0.97 -2.40
N MET A 119 30.66 1.79 -2.64
CA MET A 119 31.79 1.92 -1.72
C MET A 119 32.02 3.37 -1.29
N THR A 120 32.15 3.63 0.02
CA THR A 120 32.36 4.98 0.58
C THR A 120 33.72 5.60 0.19
N VAL A 121 34.73 4.76 0.02
CA VAL A 121 36.13 5.04 -0.36
C VAL A 121 36.36 5.50 -1.81
N SER A 122 35.32 5.50 -2.64
CA SER A 122 35.44 5.88 -4.05
C SER A 122 35.70 7.39 -4.17
N CYS A 123 36.53 7.80 -5.15
CA CYS A 123 36.80 9.20 -5.45
C CYS A 123 36.39 9.51 -6.90
N PRO A 124 35.37 10.36 -7.13
CA PRO A 124 34.50 11.04 -6.16
C PRO A 124 33.57 10.08 -5.38
N ARG A 125 33.10 10.50 -4.20
CA ARG A 125 32.24 9.68 -3.33
C ARG A 125 30.98 9.24 -4.08
N GLN A 126 30.82 7.93 -4.26
CA GLN A 126 29.66 7.35 -4.93
C GLN A 126 28.34 7.71 -4.23
N ARG A 127 27.32 7.90 -5.06
CA ARG A 127 25.92 8.08 -4.66
C ARG A 127 25.10 6.94 -5.25
N TYR A 128 24.02 6.59 -4.57
CA TYR A 128 23.07 5.59 -5.05
C TYR A 128 21.64 6.10 -4.88
N THR A 129 20.75 5.58 -5.72
CA THR A 129 19.31 5.84 -5.60
C THR A 129 18.73 4.89 -4.57
N ALA A 130 18.25 5.44 -3.46
CA ALA A 130 17.55 4.70 -2.41
C ALA A 130 16.05 4.90 -2.55
N ASN A 131 15.27 3.85 -2.26
CA ASN A 131 13.83 3.99 -2.10
C ASN A 131 13.55 4.33 -0.64
N CYS A 132 12.96 5.51 -0.41
CA CYS A 132 12.61 6.01 0.90
C CYS A 132 11.10 5.93 1.12
N THR A 133 10.69 5.45 2.28
CA THR A 133 9.28 5.29 2.68
C THR A 133 9.02 6.12 3.93
N VAL A 134 7.99 6.96 3.88
CA VAL A 134 7.57 7.79 5.02
C VAL A 134 7.00 6.93 6.15
N ARG A 135 7.29 7.30 7.39
CA ARG A 135 6.75 6.63 8.58
C ARG A 135 5.23 6.76 8.69
N ASP A 136 4.58 5.76 9.26
CA ASP A 136 3.11 5.62 9.29
C ASP A 136 2.37 6.75 10.01
N HIS A 137 2.99 7.32 11.05
CA HIS A 137 2.44 8.41 11.86
C HIS A 137 2.59 9.79 11.21
N VAL A 138 3.32 9.90 10.10
CA VAL A 138 3.57 11.16 9.40
C VAL A 138 2.63 11.27 8.21
N HIS A 139 1.81 12.31 8.21
CA HIS A 139 0.94 12.65 7.09
C HIS A 139 1.64 13.68 6.18
N CYS A 140 1.68 13.39 4.88
CA CYS A 140 2.35 14.21 3.87
C CYS A 140 1.62 14.12 2.53
N LEU A 141 1.89 15.09 1.66
CA LEU A 141 1.28 15.19 0.34
C LEU A 141 2.06 14.38 -0.71
N GLY A 142 1.34 13.73 -1.63
CA GLY A 142 1.91 12.98 -2.75
C GLY A 142 2.24 11.53 -2.40
N ASN A 143 3.19 10.94 -3.13
CA ASN A 143 3.55 9.53 -2.93
C ASN A 143 4.42 9.34 -1.68
N ARG A 144 4.04 8.38 -0.84
CA ARG A 144 4.76 8.04 0.42
C ARG A 144 6.06 7.29 0.18
N THR A 145 6.18 6.61 -0.97
CA THR A 145 7.43 6.00 -1.42
C THR A 145 8.07 6.86 -2.50
N PHE A 146 9.30 7.29 -2.29
CA PHE A 146 9.99 8.15 -3.25
C PHE A 146 11.47 7.79 -3.39
N PRO A 147 12.05 7.90 -4.60
CA PRO A 147 13.47 7.73 -4.79
C PRO A 147 14.23 8.96 -4.28
N LYS A 148 15.32 8.75 -3.55
CA LYS A 148 16.23 9.81 -3.08
C LYS A 148 17.67 9.41 -3.38
N MET A 149 18.49 10.36 -3.85
CA MET A 149 19.93 10.14 -3.99
C MET A 149 20.61 10.30 -2.64
N LEU A 150 21.22 9.22 -2.14
CA LEU A 150 21.97 9.20 -0.89
C LEU A 150 23.46 8.93 -1.16
N TYR A 151 24.30 9.40 -0.25
CA TYR A 151 25.72 9.04 -0.27
C TYR A 151 25.91 7.61 0.21
N CYS A 152 26.88 6.92 -0.39
CA CYS A 152 27.24 5.59 0.06
C CYS A 152 27.86 5.63 1.47
N ASN A 153 27.33 4.79 2.36
CA ASN A 153 27.83 4.58 3.73
C ASN A 153 28.48 3.20 3.92
N TRP A 154 28.57 2.40 2.87
CA TRP A 154 29.12 1.06 2.93
C TRP A 154 30.65 1.07 2.87
N THR A 155 31.28 0.53 3.92
CA THR A 155 32.73 0.44 4.11
C THR A 155 33.30 -0.96 3.88
N GLY A 156 32.46 -1.97 3.67
CA GLY A 156 32.86 -3.38 3.61
C GLY A 156 33.44 -3.78 2.26
N GLY A 157 34.77 -3.92 2.16
CA GLY A 157 35.38 -4.49 0.95
C GLY A 157 36.91 -4.49 0.85
N TYR A 158 37.65 -3.73 1.67
CA TYR A 158 39.12 -3.76 1.57
C TYR A 158 39.74 -4.92 2.36
N LYS A 159 40.09 -5.99 1.63
CA LYS A 159 41.22 -6.83 1.97
C LYS A 159 42.44 -6.25 1.26
N TRP A 160 43.35 -5.62 2.00
CA TRP A 160 44.68 -5.29 1.50
C TRP A 160 45.62 -6.44 1.85
N SER A 161 46.30 -6.99 0.84
CA SER A 161 47.36 -7.98 1.02
C SER A 161 48.70 -7.27 0.86
N THR A 162 49.43 -7.05 1.95
CA THR A 162 50.79 -6.52 1.90
C THR A 162 51.72 -7.65 1.48
N ALA A 163 52.24 -7.61 0.25
CA ALA A 163 53.27 -8.55 -0.19
C ALA A 163 54.65 -8.00 0.22
N LEU A 164 55.31 -8.68 1.16
CA LEU A 164 56.70 -8.42 1.53
C LEU A 164 57.61 -9.23 0.60
N ALA A 165 58.43 -8.57 -0.21
CA ALA A 165 59.49 -9.21 -0.97
C ALA A 165 60.78 -9.20 -0.12
N LEU A 166 61.20 -10.35 0.37
CA LEU A 166 62.53 -10.55 0.97
C LEU A 166 63.54 -10.84 -0.14
N ARG A 167 64.72 -10.22 -0.05
CA ARG A 167 65.81 -10.31 -1.02
C ARG A 167 67.02 -10.99 -0.40
#